data_AF-A0A803LZP7-F1
#
_entry.id   AF-A0A803LZP7-F1
#
_cell.length_a   1.000
_cell.length_b   1.000
_cell.length_c   1.000
_cell.angle_alpha   90.00
_cell.angle_beta   90.00
_cell.angle_gamma   90.00
#
_symmetry.space_group_name_H-M   'P 1'
#
loop_
_entity.id
_entity.type
_entity.pdbx_description
1 polymer ?
#
loop_
_entity_poly.entity_id
_entity_poly.type
_entity_poly.pdbx_seq_one_letter_code
_entity_poly.pdbx_strand_id
1 'polypeptide(L)'
;MGTMIANYRTGLGRTDVMQANPYNGIIALGHSNGSSTMWKPMSPNPIVKMLCHHGPLTALAFHPNGHLMATAGMERKIKLWDLRKFEVLQTMPGHAKSLEFSQRGLLAASTGSFVQVFKDASGSQNYSRYMSHSMAKGYQIQEVSFRPYEDVLGIGHSMGWSSILIPGSGEPNFDSWVANPFETSKQRREKEVRSLLEKLPPESIMLDPKKIGTVKPPKKKDKPTRKEREEEMEAAVEAAKGKKLKNKTKGRNKDGKRAKKKQEIVANAKKQIIEQNMKENEELSKKKRKRISEEGADLPKSLQRFAKKKAD
;
A
#
# COMPACT_ATOMS: atom_id res chain seq x y z
N MET A 1 -0.40 29.33 -9.02
CA MET A 1 0.79 28.57 -9.49
C MET A 1 0.69 27.15 -8.98
N GLY A 2 1.04 26.14 -9.79
CA GLY A 2 1.06 24.75 -9.35
C GLY A 2 2.31 24.46 -8.54
N THR A 3 2.15 24.04 -7.28
CA THR A 3 3.27 23.60 -6.44
C THR A 3 3.46 22.09 -6.56
N MET A 4 4.71 21.64 -6.58
CA MET A 4 5.02 20.21 -6.51
C MET A 4 4.73 19.72 -5.09
N ILE A 5 3.80 18.75 -4.96
CA ILE A 5 3.40 18.21 -3.65
C ILE A 5 4.41 17.17 -3.16
N ALA A 6 4.79 16.23 -4.04
CA ALA A 6 5.65 15.11 -3.67
C ALA A 6 6.48 14.61 -4.84
N ASN A 7 7.72 14.19 -4.56
CA ASN A 7 8.59 13.50 -5.49
C ASN A 7 9.29 12.37 -4.72
N TYR A 8 9.02 11.12 -5.11
CA TYR A 8 9.52 9.95 -4.42
C TYR A 8 10.23 9.00 -5.38
N ARG A 9 11.35 8.44 -4.91
CA ARG A 9 12.10 7.42 -5.63
C ARG A 9 11.53 6.05 -5.26
N THR A 10 11.11 5.29 -6.27
CA THR A 10 10.55 3.95 -6.09
C THR A 10 11.60 2.90 -5.72
N GLY A 11 12.84 3.07 -6.19
CA GLY A 11 13.97 2.18 -5.89
C GLY A 11 13.89 0.78 -6.51
N LEU A 12 12.95 0.55 -7.43
CA LEU A 12 12.65 -0.79 -7.99
C LEU A 12 12.87 -0.88 -9.51
N GLY A 13 13.56 0.11 -10.09
CA GLY A 13 13.86 0.18 -11.52
C GLY A 13 12.84 1.00 -12.30
N ARG A 14 12.72 0.69 -13.59
CA ARG A 14 11.83 1.39 -14.52
C ARG A 14 10.37 1.06 -14.18
N THR A 15 9.53 2.09 -14.15
CA THR A 15 8.09 1.97 -14.01
C THR A 15 7.45 2.03 -15.38
N ASP A 16 6.96 0.90 -15.88
CA ASP A 16 6.36 0.82 -17.21
C ASP A 16 4.85 1.11 -17.19
N VAL A 17 4.21 0.97 -16.03
CA VAL A 17 2.76 1.13 -15.87
C VAL A 17 2.45 2.02 -14.67
N MET A 18 1.48 2.91 -14.82
CA MET A 18 0.97 3.78 -13.75
C MET A 18 -0.55 3.92 -13.89
N GLN A 19 -1.29 3.66 -12.80
CA GLN A 19 -2.75 3.83 -12.76
C GLN A 19 -3.17 4.44 -11.43
N ALA A 20 -4.14 5.36 -11.46
CA ALA A 20 -4.81 5.84 -10.25
C ALA A 20 -6.04 4.98 -9.95
N ASN A 21 -6.25 4.64 -8.68
CA ASN A 21 -7.48 4.02 -8.23
C ASN A 21 -8.57 5.10 -8.08
N PRO A 22 -9.68 5.03 -8.84
CA PRO A 22 -10.72 6.05 -8.82
C PRO A 22 -11.43 6.18 -7.47
N TYR A 23 -11.44 5.12 -6.64
CA TYR A 23 -12.15 5.14 -5.36
C TYR A 23 -11.40 5.87 -4.24
N ASN A 24 -10.06 5.75 -4.20
CA ASN A 24 -9.26 6.24 -3.08
C ASN A 24 -8.14 7.22 -3.47
N GLY A 25 -7.91 7.44 -4.76
CA GLY A 25 -6.89 8.37 -5.26
C GLY A 25 -5.45 7.87 -5.08
N ILE A 26 -5.25 6.60 -4.72
CA ILE A 26 -3.92 5.98 -4.64
C ILE A 26 -3.40 5.69 -6.03
N ILE A 27 -2.10 5.91 -6.23
CA ILE A 27 -1.41 5.60 -7.47
C ILE A 27 -0.75 4.23 -7.32
N ALA A 28 -1.06 3.29 -8.21
CA ALA A 28 -0.29 2.07 -8.38
C ALA A 28 0.72 2.21 -9.51
N LEU A 29 1.90 1.67 -9.27
CA LEU A 29 3.01 1.61 -10.21
C LEU A 29 3.38 0.14 -10.43
N GLY A 30 3.57 -0.23 -11.70
CA GLY A 30 4.09 -1.53 -12.11
C GLY A 30 5.59 -1.45 -12.41
N HIS A 31 6.35 -2.36 -11.82
CA HIS A 31 7.81 -2.45 -12.00
C HIS A 31 8.22 -3.61 -12.90
N SER A 32 9.46 -3.54 -13.42
CA SER A 32 10.10 -4.62 -14.17
C SER A 32 10.23 -5.94 -13.40
N ASN A 33 10.25 -5.88 -12.07
CA ASN A 33 10.39 -7.05 -11.21
C ASN A 33 9.04 -7.79 -10.99
N GLY A 34 7.98 -7.41 -11.71
CA GLY A 34 6.64 -7.99 -11.58
C GLY A 34 5.88 -7.60 -10.31
N SER A 35 6.48 -6.71 -9.52
CA SER A 35 5.85 -6.13 -8.33
C SER A 35 4.98 -4.93 -8.71
N SER A 36 3.80 -4.84 -8.10
CA SER A 36 3.01 -3.61 -8.05
C SER A 36 3.22 -2.91 -6.71
N THR A 37 3.41 -1.60 -6.74
CA THR A 37 3.52 -0.76 -5.52
C THR A 37 2.47 0.32 -5.54
N MET A 38 1.84 0.53 -4.38
CA MET A 38 0.82 1.56 -4.18
C MET A 38 1.37 2.72 -3.36
N TRP A 39 1.12 3.94 -3.83
CA TRP A 39 1.70 5.17 -3.31
C TRP A 39 0.64 6.17 -2.91
N LYS A 40 0.86 6.84 -1.78
CA LYS A 40 0.17 8.07 -1.40
C LYS A 40 1.13 9.25 -1.47
N PRO A 41 0.66 10.47 -1.74
CA PRO A 41 1.53 11.64 -1.85
C PRO A 41 2.26 12.02 -0.57
N MET A 42 1.81 11.58 0.61
CA MET A 42 2.40 12.00 1.91
C MET A 42 3.37 10.99 2.53
N SER A 43 3.57 9.81 1.94
CA SER A 43 4.58 8.87 2.44
C SER A 43 5.70 8.63 1.44
N PRO A 44 6.97 8.73 1.89
CA PRO A 44 8.11 8.40 1.05
C PRO A 44 8.24 6.90 0.76
N ASN A 45 7.57 6.05 1.55
CA ASN A 45 7.53 4.62 1.35
C ASN A 45 6.20 4.20 0.70
N PRO A 46 6.20 3.15 -0.14
CA PRO A 46 4.96 2.59 -0.67
C PRO A 46 4.11 2.04 0.48
N ILE A 47 2.79 2.23 0.39
CA ILE A 47 1.83 1.71 1.37
C ILE A 47 1.75 0.19 1.25
N VAL A 48 1.67 -0.28 0.01
CA VAL A 48 1.55 -1.71 -0.32
C VAL A 48 2.60 -2.04 -1.37
N LYS A 49 3.29 -3.15 -1.17
CA LYS A 49 4.14 -3.79 -2.17
C LYS A 49 3.65 -5.21 -2.35
N MET A 50 3.19 -5.54 -3.54
CA MET A 50 2.66 -6.85 -3.88
C MET A 50 3.42 -7.45 -5.05
N LEU A 51 3.76 -8.73 -4.95
CA LEU A 51 4.38 -9.47 -6.04
C LEU A 51 3.26 -10.05 -6.91
N CYS A 52 3.00 -9.43 -8.05
CA CYS A 52 1.90 -9.86 -8.91
C CYS A 52 2.34 -11.01 -9.82
N HIS A 53 3.50 -10.86 -10.46
CA HIS A 53 4.08 -11.79 -11.43
C HIS A 53 5.58 -11.94 -11.15
N HIS A 54 6.21 -13.00 -11.67
CA HIS A 54 7.66 -13.20 -11.62
C HIS A 54 8.40 -12.42 -12.73
N GLY A 55 7.72 -12.10 -13.83
CA GLY A 55 8.22 -11.23 -14.89
C GLY A 55 7.69 -9.79 -14.84
N PRO A 56 8.16 -8.89 -15.72
CA PRO A 56 7.71 -7.50 -15.79
C PRO A 56 6.20 -7.36 -15.88
N LEU A 57 5.67 -6.36 -15.17
CA LEU A 57 4.26 -6.00 -15.22
C LEU A 57 4.00 -5.19 -16.49
N THR A 58 3.12 -5.68 -17.35
CA THR A 58 2.85 -5.05 -18.67
C THR A 58 1.64 -4.14 -18.64
N ALA A 59 0.63 -4.46 -17.83
CA ALA A 59 -0.57 -3.65 -17.66
C ALA A 59 -1.17 -3.82 -16.25
N LEU A 60 -1.89 -2.79 -15.81
CA LEU A 60 -2.58 -2.73 -14.54
C LEU A 60 -3.89 -1.97 -14.75
N ALA A 61 -4.97 -2.40 -14.11
CA ALA A 61 -6.24 -1.66 -14.15
C ALA A 61 -6.96 -1.76 -12.81
N PHE A 62 -7.61 -0.68 -12.41
CA PHE A 62 -8.46 -0.65 -11.22
C PHE A 62 -9.92 -0.70 -11.63
N HIS A 63 -10.69 -1.50 -10.90
CA HIS A 63 -12.14 -1.47 -11.02
C HIS A 63 -12.68 -0.15 -10.43
N PRO A 64 -13.72 0.47 -11.02
CA PRO A 64 -14.33 1.71 -10.52
C PRO A 64 -14.73 1.65 -9.04
N ASN A 65 -15.31 0.53 -8.59
CA ASN A 65 -15.62 0.29 -7.18
C ASN A 65 -14.41 0.29 -6.23
N GLY A 66 -13.17 0.25 -6.72
CA GLY A 66 -11.94 0.35 -5.91
C GLY A 66 -11.52 -0.90 -5.15
N HIS A 67 -12.24 -2.01 -5.30
CA HIS A 67 -12.00 -3.25 -4.57
C HIS A 67 -11.27 -4.33 -5.39
N LEU A 68 -11.30 -4.21 -6.71
CA LEU A 68 -10.69 -5.16 -7.63
C LEU A 68 -9.56 -4.48 -8.41
N MET A 69 -8.51 -5.25 -8.66
CA MET A 69 -7.40 -4.84 -9.52
C MET A 69 -7.03 -5.97 -10.48
N ALA A 70 -6.92 -5.66 -11.76
CA ALA A 70 -6.40 -6.58 -12.76
C ALA A 70 -4.95 -6.24 -13.05
N THR A 71 -4.12 -7.27 -13.22
CA THR A 71 -2.71 -7.13 -13.55
C THR A 71 -2.33 -8.12 -14.64
N ALA A 72 -1.53 -7.70 -15.61
CA ALA A 72 -0.94 -8.58 -16.60
C ALA A 72 0.58 -8.51 -16.54
N GLY A 73 1.22 -9.64 -16.80
CA GLY A 73 2.67 -9.73 -16.85
C GLY A 73 3.17 -10.46 -18.09
N MET A 74 4.49 -10.45 -18.25
CA MET A 74 5.17 -11.13 -19.36
C MET A 74 5.00 -12.66 -19.34
N GLU A 75 4.60 -13.24 -18.21
CA GLU A 75 4.27 -14.67 -18.07
C GLU A 75 3.03 -15.14 -18.85
N ARG A 76 2.36 -14.24 -19.58
CA ARG A 76 1.12 -14.52 -20.32
C ARG A 76 0.01 -15.00 -19.38
N LYS A 77 -0.06 -14.38 -18.20
CA LYS A 77 -1.13 -14.54 -17.21
C LYS A 77 -1.70 -13.18 -16.86
N ILE A 78 -3.02 -13.12 -16.80
CA ILE A 78 -3.77 -12.00 -16.23
C ILE A 78 -4.26 -12.47 -14.86
N LYS A 79 -3.95 -11.72 -13.80
CA LYS A 79 -4.39 -12.00 -12.44
C LYS A 79 -5.35 -10.92 -11.96
N LEU A 80 -6.48 -11.35 -11.42
CA LEU A 80 -7.44 -10.51 -10.72
C LEU A 80 -7.19 -10.59 -9.22
N TRP A 81 -7.13 -9.43 -8.57
CA TRP A 81 -6.80 -9.26 -7.17
C TRP A 81 -7.95 -8.60 -6.41
N ASP A 82 -8.22 -9.11 -5.20
CA ASP A 82 -9.01 -8.39 -4.21
C ASP A 82 -8.08 -7.45 -3.43
N LEU A 83 -8.34 -6.14 -3.48
CA LEU A 83 -7.55 -5.12 -2.80
C LEU A 83 -7.84 -5.02 -1.29
N ARG A 84 -8.95 -5.59 -0.80
CA ARG A 84 -9.24 -5.62 0.64
C ARG A 84 -8.38 -6.64 1.36
N LYS A 85 -8.23 -7.81 0.75
CA LYS A 85 -7.47 -8.96 1.30
C LYS A 85 -6.06 -9.09 0.71
N PHE A 86 -5.80 -8.47 -0.43
CA PHE A 86 -4.58 -8.63 -1.23
C PHE A 86 -4.35 -10.07 -1.71
N GLU A 87 -5.43 -10.77 -2.05
CA GLU A 87 -5.41 -12.16 -2.52
C GLU A 87 -5.75 -12.24 -4.01
N VAL A 88 -5.24 -13.28 -4.68
CA VAL A 88 -5.58 -13.58 -6.07
C VAL A 88 -6.94 -14.26 -6.10
N LEU A 89 -7.91 -13.64 -6.76
CA LEU A 89 -9.24 -14.20 -6.96
C LEU A 89 -9.25 -15.18 -8.14
N GLN A 90 -8.66 -14.76 -9.26
CA GLN A 90 -8.66 -15.54 -10.49
C GLN A 90 -7.36 -15.32 -11.25
N THR A 91 -6.86 -16.40 -11.86
CA THR A 91 -5.78 -16.35 -12.84
C THR A 91 -6.32 -16.79 -14.19
N MET A 92 -6.14 -15.95 -15.20
CA MET A 92 -6.60 -16.17 -16.56
C MET A 92 -5.38 -16.29 -17.50
N PRO A 93 -5.36 -17.29 -18.40
CA PRO A 93 -4.30 -17.39 -19.40
C PRO A 93 -4.48 -16.29 -20.45
N GLY A 94 -3.38 -15.63 -20.80
CA GLY A 94 -3.39 -14.56 -21.80
C GLY A 94 -2.31 -13.51 -21.54
N HIS A 95 -1.78 -12.95 -22.63
CA HIS A 95 -0.88 -11.81 -22.56
C HIS A 95 -1.69 -10.53 -22.78
N ALA A 96 -1.51 -9.51 -21.94
CA ALA A 96 -2.15 -8.22 -22.17
C ALA A 96 -1.11 -7.10 -22.17
N LYS A 97 -1.20 -6.25 -23.20
CA LYS A 97 -0.38 -5.04 -23.36
C LYS A 97 -1.03 -3.86 -22.64
N SER A 98 -2.35 -3.76 -22.70
CA SER A 98 -3.18 -2.80 -21.96
C SER A 98 -4.37 -3.53 -21.33
N LEU A 99 -4.79 -3.05 -20.17
CA LEU A 99 -5.92 -3.52 -19.41
C LEU A 99 -6.74 -2.33 -18.96
N GLU A 100 -8.06 -2.46 -18.96
CA GLU A 100 -8.92 -1.40 -18.45
C GLU A 100 -10.27 -1.98 -17.99
N PHE A 101 -10.84 -1.39 -16.95
CA PHE A 101 -12.20 -1.69 -16.50
C PHE A 101 -13.18 -0.66 -17.01
N SER A 102 -14.35 -1.12 -17.45
CA SER A 102 -15.50 -0.27 -17.71
C SER A 102 -16.20 0.13 -16.40
N GLN A 103 -17.07 1.14 -16.45
CA GLN A 103 -17.87 1.60 -15.30
C GLN A 103 -18.71 0.47 -14.68
N ARG A 104 -19.26 -0.42 -15.51
CA ARG A 104 -20.04 -1.60 -15.08
C ARG A 104 -19.20 -2.82 -14.71
N GLY A 105 -17.87 -2.70 -14.77
CA GLY A 105 -16.96 -3.76 -14.39
C GLY A 105 -16.63 -4.78 -15.48
N LEU A 106 -16.83 -4.46 -16.76
CA LEU A 106 -16.24 -5.28 -17.83
C LEU A 106 -14.73 -5.04 -17.86
N LEU A 107 -13.94 -6.09 -18.09
CA LEU A 107 -12.48 -5.99 -18.20
C LEU A 107 -12.08 -6.14 -19.67
N ALA A 108 -11.49 -5.11 -20.27
CA ALA A 108 -10.88 -5.22 -21.58
C ALA A 108 -9.38 -5.55 -21.46
N ALA A 109 -8.90 -6.44 -22.31
CA ALA A 109 -7.50 -6.82 -22.44
C ALA A 109 -7.09 -6.80 -23.91
N SER A 110 -6.01 -6.10 -24.23
CA SER A 110 -5.44 -6.09 -25.59
C SER A 110 -4.23 -7.00 -25.70
N THR A 111 -4.21 -7.83 -26.73
CA THR A 111 -3.13 -8.77 -27.03
C THR A 111 -2.68 -8.60 -28.47
N GLY A 112 -1.66 -7.78 -28.72
CA GLY A 112 -1.16 -7.53 -30.08
C GLY A 112 -2.25 -6.94 -30.98
N SER A 113 -2.83 -7.75 -31.87
CA SER A 113 -3.92 -7.34 -32.78
C SER A 113 -5.32 -7.74 -32.30
N PHE A 114 -5.44 -8.38 -31.15
CA PHE A 114 -6.71 -8.87 -30.60
C PHE A 114 -7.12 -8.05 -29.38
N VAL A 115 -8.43 -7.83 -29.24
CA VAL A 115 -9.04 -7.34 -27.99
C VAL A 115 -9.95 -8.43 -27.46
N GLN A 116 -9.78 -8.77 -26.19
CA GLN A 116 -10.66 -9.66 -25.46
C GLN A 116 -11.33 -8.89 -24.35
N VAL A 117 -12.65 -9.03 -24.25
CA VAL A 117 -13.45 -8.41 -23.21
C VAL A 117 -14.00 -9.51 -22.33
N PHE A 118 -13.83 -9.35 -21.03
CA PHE A 118 -14.26 -10.30 -20.02
C PHE A 118 -15.37 -9.69 -19.19
N LYS A 119 -16.33 -10.54 -18.81
CA LYS A 119 -17.48 -10.19 -17.99
C LYS A 119 -17.62 -11.19 -16.85
N ASP A 120 -17.97 -10.68 -15.69
CA ASP A 120 -18.48 -11.50 -14.59
C ASP A 120 -19.98 -11.75 -14.82
N ALA A 121 -20.35 -12.99 -15.12
CA ALA A 121 -21.73 -13.36 -15.40
C ALA A 121 -22.57 -13.52 -14.12
N SER A 122 -21.94 -13.82 -12.99
CA SER A 122 -22.61 -14.29 -11.78
C SER A 122 -22.41 -13.40 -10.56
N GLY A 123 -21.60 -12.33 -10.68
CA GLY A 123 -21.22 -11.48 -9.54
C GLY A 123 -20.28 -12.18 -8.56
N SER A 124 -19.77 -13.36 -8.93
CA SER A 124 -18.87 -14.18 -8.12
C SER A 124 -17.40 -13.82 -8.35
N GLN A 125 -17.13 -12.73 -9.07
CA GLN A 125 -15.81 -12.28 -9.48
C GLN A 125 -15.08 -13.29 -10.39
N ASN A 126 -15.85 -14.14 -11.08
CA ASN A 126 -15.34 -15.08 -12.08
C ASN A 126 -15.54 -14.51 -13.48
N TYR A 127 -14.47 -13.90 -14.00
CA TYR A 127 -14.45 -13.31 -15.31
C TYR A 127 -14.32 -14.39 -16.38
N SER A 128 -15.29 -14.42 -17.27
CA SER A 128 -15.29 -15.27 -18.46
C SER A 128 -15.27 -14.39 -19.72
N ARG A 129 -14.84 -14.93 -20.85
CA ARG A 129 -14.75 -14.18 -22.09
C ARG A 129 -16.16 -13.84 -22.58
N TYR A 130 -16.45 -12.55 -22.69
CA TYR A 130 -17.70 -12.00 -23.19
C TYR A 130 -17.65 -11.81 -24.70
N MET A 131 -16.63 -11.09 -25.17
CA MET A 131 -16.46 -10.77 -26.58
C MET A 131 -14.98 -10.83 -26.96
N SER A 132 -14.72 -11.14 -28.22
CA SER A 132 -13.39 -11.02 -28.82
C SER A 132 -13.49 -10.30 -30.14
N HIS A 133 -12.59 -9.35 -30.36
CA HIS A 133 -12.47 -8.62 -31.60
C HIS A 133 -11.04 -8.76 -32.14
N SER A 134 -10.92 -9.06 -33.43
CA SER A 134 -9.63 -9.12 -34.12
C SER A 134 -9.54 -7.93 -35.07
N MET A 135 -8.45 -7.17 -34.95
CA MET A 135 -8.11 -6.15 -35.93
C MET A 135 -7.48 -6.77 -37.18
N ALA A 136 -7.33 -5.96 -38.23
CA ALA A 136 -6.61 -6.34 -39.43
C ALA A 136 -5.17 -6.77 -39.11
N LYS A 137 -4.66 -7.74 -39.88
CA LYS A 137 -3.34 -8.34 -39.67
C LYS A 137 -2.25 -7.26 -39.74
N GLY A 138 -1.45 -7.16 -38.67
CA GLY A 138 -0.34 -6.21 -38.57
C GLY A 138 -0.62 -4.98 -37.71
N TYR A 139 -1.88 -4.74 -37.31
CA TYR A 139 -2.20 -3.60 -36.43
C TYR A 139 -1.83 -3.98 -35.00
N GLN A 140 -0.90 -3.25 -34.39
CA GLN A 140 -0.51 -3.44 -33.00
C GLN A 140 -1.26 -2.47 -32.12
N ILE A 141 -2.04 -3.00 -31.19
CA ILE A 141 -2.80 -2.22 -30.21
C ILE A 141 -1.84 -1.78 -29.10
N GLN A 142 -1.86 -0.49 -28.80
CA GLN A 142 -1.08 0.10 -27.71
C GLN A 142 -1.95 0.21 -26.45
N GLU A 143 -3.13 0.78 -26.60
CA GLU A 143 -4.00 1.13 -25.48
C GLU A 143 -5.47 0.89 -25.84
N VAL A 144 -6.25 0.59 -24.82
CA VAL A 144 -7.69 0.41 -24.91
C VAL A 144 -8.32 1.30 -23.86
N SER A 145 -9.34 2.08 -24.26
CA SER A 145 -10.07 2.96 -23.35
C SER A 145 -11.59 2.88 -23.55
N PHE A 146 -12.35 2.60 -22.49
CA PHE A 146 -13.80 2.63 -22.45
C PHE A 146 -14.27 4.08 -22.40
N ARG A 147 -15.25 4.42 -23.24
CA ARG A 147 -15.90 5.72 -23.13
C ARG A 147 -16.80 5.72 -21.89
N PRO A 148 -16.68 6.70 -20.99
CA PRO A 148 -17.61 6.86 -19.88
C PRO A 148 -19.05 7.05 -20.37
N TYR A 149 -20.02 6.42 -19.71
CA TYR A 149 -21.47 6.55 -19.95
C TYR A 149 -21.98 6.06 -21.31
N GLU A 150 -21.12 5.48 -22.15
CA GLU A 150 -21.46 4.93 -23.45
C GLU A 150 -21.00 3.47 -23.58
N ASP A 151 -21.69 2.71 -24.44
CA ASP A 151 -21.34 1.33 -24.76
C ASP A 151 -20.26 1.22 -25.85
N VAL A 152 -19.21 2.03 -25.72
CA VAL A 152 -18.15 2.16 -26.73
C VAL A 152 -16.78 1.89 -26.09
N LEU A 153 -15.99 1.08 -26.78
CA LEU A 153 -14.57 0.90 -26.49
C LEU A 153 -13.72 1.52 -27.60
N GLY A 154 -12.87 2.46 -27.22
CA GLY A 154 -11.80 2.98 -28.06
C GLY A 154 -10.58 2.07 -28.05
N ILE A 155 -10.04 1.78 -29.21
CA ILE A 155 -8.84 0.96 -29.41
C ILE A 155 -7.81 1.83 -30.13
N GLY A 156 -6.72 2.16 -29.44
CA GLY A 156 -5.57 2.85 -30.02
C GLY A 156 -4.59 1.85 -30.61
N HIS A 157 -4.35 1.92 -31.91
CA HIS A 157 -3.43 1.03 -32.63
C HIS A 157 -2.43 1.82 -33.47
N SER A 158 -1.40 1.16 -34.01
CA SER A 158 -0.33 1.81 -34.79
C SER A 158 -0.82 2.70 -35.95
N MET A 159 -1.95 2.37 -36.58
CA MET A 159 -2.53 3.11 -37.72
C MET A 159 -3.49 4.25 -37.33
N GLY A 160 -3.70 4.51 -36.03
CA GLY A 160 -4.68 5.48 -35.55
C GLY A 160 -5.53 4.91 -34.42
N TRP A 161 -6.84 5.13 -34.46
CA TRP A 161 -7.75 4.57 -33.48
C TRP A 161 -9.02 4.05 -34.16
N SER A 162 -9.63 3.05 -33.54
CA SER A 162 -10.92 2.49 -33.91
C SER A 162 -11.83 2.47 -32.70
N SER A 163 -13.14 2.47 -32.93
CA SER A 163 -14.11 2.26 -31.86
C SER A 163 -14.95 1.05 -32.17
N ILE A 164 -15.26 0.27 -31.14
CA ILE A 164 -16.16 -0.87 -31.23
C ILE A 164 -17.27 -0.71 -30.20
N LEU A 165 -18.46 -1.21 -30.54
CA LEU A 165 -19.58 -1.24 -29.62
C LEU A 165 -19.45 -2.44 -28.69
N ILE A 166 -19.54 -2.19 -27.39
CA ILE A 166 -19.53 -3.21 -26.35
C ILE A 166 -20.80 -3.04 -25.51
N PRO A 167 -21.86 -3.81 -25.81
CA PRO A 167 -23.10 -3.70 -25.09
C PRO A 167 -22.91 -3.98 -23.59
N GLY A 168 -23.38 -3.05 -22.75
CA GLY A 168 -23.31 -3.13 -21.30
C GLY A 168 -21.98 -2.67 -20.69
N SER A 169 -21.14 -1.90 -21.39
CA SER A 169 -19.91 -1.34 -20.83
C SER A 169 -20.12 -0.02 -20.09
N GLY A 170 -21.01 0.85 -20.56
CA GLY A 170 -21.28 2.16 -19.99
C GLY A 170 -22.30 2.10 -18.85
N GLU A 171 -22.18 3.01 -17.88
CA GLU A 171 -23.25 3.24 -16.91
C GLU A 171 -24.36 4.09 -17.57
N PRO A 172 -25.58 3.55 -17.76
CA PRO A 172 -26.64 4.26 -18.48
C PRO A 172 -27.21 5.43 -17.68
N ASN A 173 -27.19 5.31 -16.35
CA ASN A 173 -27.76 6.29 -15.43
C ASN A 173 -26.62 7.11 -14.82
N PHE A 174 -26.25 8.21 -15.47
CA PHE A 174 -25.22 9.11 -14.96
C PHE A 174 -25.82 10.14 -14.00
N ASP A 175 -25.05 10.49 -12.96
CA ASP A 175 -25.39 11.62 -12.09
C ASP A 175 -24.94 12.93 -12.75
N SER A 176 -25.91 13.73 -13.19
CA SER A 176 -25.67 15.02 -13.84
C SER A 176 -24.88 16.02 -12.99
N TRP A 177 -24.93 15.90 -11.65
CA TRP A 177 -24.17 16.78 -10.76
C TRP A 177 -22.68 16.43 -10.71
N VAL A 178 -22.34 15.15 -10.85
CA VAL A 178 -20.95 14.67 -10.82
C VAL A 178 -20.34 14.76 -12.22
N ALA A 179 -21.01 14.21 -13.22
CA ALA A 179 -20.51 14.13 -14.58
C ALA A 179 -21.67 14.11 -15.57
N ASN A 180 -21.88 15.25 -16.23
CA ASN A 180 -22.86 15.40 -17.29
C ASN A 180 -22.15 15.34 -18.67
N PRO A 181 -22.42 14.32 -19.50
CA PRO A 181 -21.92 14.26 -20.87
C PRO A 181 -22.42 15.41 -21.76
N PHE A 182 -23.58 15.99 -21.43
CA PHE A 182 -24.25 17.05 -22.18
C PHE A 182 -24.12 18.41 -21.49
N GLU A 183 -22.98 18.69 -20.85
CA GLU A 183 -22.80 19.95 -20.11
C GLU A 183 -22.77 21.18 -21.03
N THR A 184 -23.48 22.22 -20.62
CA THR A 184 -23.40 23.54 -21.29
C THR A 184 -22.14 24.30 -20.84
N SER A 185 -21.70 25.28 -21.64
CA SER A 185 -20.56 26.14 -21.28
C SER A 185 -20.75 26.90 -19.95
N LYS A 186 -22.01 27.15 -19.52
CA LYS A 186 -22.30 27.74 -18.21
C LYS A 186 -22.10 26.72 -17.09
N GLN A 187 -22.71 25.54 -17.22
CA GLN A 187 -22.58 24.46 -16.25
C GLN A 187 -21.13 24.02 -16.07
N ARG A 188 -20.35 23.93 -17.16
CA ARG A 188 -18.92 23.61 -17.09
C ARG A 188 -18.15 24.62 -16.24
N ARG A 189 -18.37 25.93 -16.45
CA ARG A 189 -17.71 26.98 -15.64
C ARG A 189 -18.07 26.88 -14.17
N GLU A 190 -19.35 26.69 -13.86
CA GLU A 190 -19.82 26.54 -12.47
C GLU A 190 -19.24 25.27 -11.82
N LYS A 191 -19.17 24.16 -12.56
CA LYS A 191 -18.56 22.90 -12.13
C LYS A 191 -17.06 23.02 -11.90
N GLU A 192 -16.35 23.74 -12.76
CA GLU A 192 -14.92 24.01 -12.58
C GLU A 192 -14.69 24.82 -11.30
N VAL A 193 -15.47 25.88 -11.07
CA VAL A 193 -15.40 26.67 -9.83
C VAL A 193 -15.71 25.80 -8.60
N ARG A 194 -16.79 25.00 -8.66
CA ARG A 194 -17.16 24.11 -7.56
C ARG A 194 -16.10 23.06 -7.27
N SER A 195 -15.55 22.42 -8.30
CA SER A 195 -14.52 21.38 -8.12
C SER A 195 -13.20 21.94 -7.57
N LEU A 196 -12.90 23.22 -7.81
CA LEU A 196 -11.79 23.93 -7.19
C LEU A 196 -12.05 24.28 -5.71
N LEU A 197 -13.28 24.69 -5.37
CA LEU A 197 -13.67 24.99 -3.99
C LEU A 197 -13.73 23.74 -3.11
N GLU A 198 -14.24 22.62 -3.65
CA GLU A 198 -14.38 21.32 -2.96
C GLU A 198 -13.13 20.43 -3.12
N LYS A 199 -12.03 20.97 -3.65
CA LYS A 199 -10.81 20.20 -3.92
C LYS A 199 -10.27 19.59 -2.62
N LEU A 200 -10.21 18.26 -2.60
CA LEU A 200 -9.67 17.53 -1.46
C LEU A 200 -8.16 17.76 -1.30
N PRO A 201 -7.67 17.92 -0.04
CA PRO A 201 -6.25 18.06 0.20
C PRO A 201 -5.53 16.73 -0.06
N PRO A 202 -4.26 16.75 -0.50
CA PRO A 202 -3.49 15.53 -0.80
C PRO A 202 -3.29 14.63 0.43
N GLU A 203 -3.40 15.17 1.64
CA GLU A 203 -3.29 14.44 2.90
C GLU A 203 -4.49 13.51 3.16
N SER A 204 -5.63 13.78 2.52
CA SER A 204 -6.85 12.97 2.65
C SER A 204 -6.74 11.60 1.95
N ILE A 205 -5.74 11.42 1.08
CA ILE A 205 -5.55 10.17 0.32
C ILE A 205 -5.07 9.05 1.25
N MET A 206 -5.90 8.03 1.41
CA MET A 206 -5.66 6.85 2.25
C MET A 206 -6.15 5.58 1.55
N LEU A 207 -5.70 4.40 1.99
CA LEU A 207 -6.13 3.13 1.40
C LEU A 207 -7.65 2.92 1.53
N ASP A 208 -8.19 3.25 2.70
CA ASP A 208 -9.62 3.25 2.98
C ASP A 208 -10.11 4.69 3.22
N PRO A 209 -10.85 5.29 2.28
CA PRO A 209 -11.38 6.65 2.44
C PRO A 209 -12.34 6.79 3.64
N LYS A 210 -13.06 5.72 3.98
CA LYS A 210 -14.03 5.70 5.09
C LYS A 210 -13.42 5.86 6.48
N LYS A 211 -12.09 5.77 6.62
CA LYS A 211 -11.41 5.95 7.91
C LYS A 211 -11.26 7.42 8.29
N ILE A 212 -11.50 8.35 7.37
CA ILE A 212 -11.50 9.79 7.64
C ILE A 212 -12.62 10.09 8.65
N GLY A 213 -12.28 10.66 9.80
CA GLY A 213 -13.21 10.92 10.91
C GLY A 213 -13.23 9.87 12.02
N THR A 214 -12.51 8.75 11.85
CA THR A 214 -12.35 7.76 12.94
C THR A 214 -11.30 8.23 13.96
N VAL A 215 -11.54 7.92 15.24
CA VAL A 215 -10.58 8.21 16.31
C VAL A 215 -9.47 7.16 16.29
N LYS A 216 -8.22 7.59 16.39
CA LYS A 216 -7.10 6.66 16.52
C LYS A 216 -7.29 5.86 17.81
N PRO A 217 -7.17 4.52 17.78
CA PRO A 217 -7.19 3.75 19.02
C PRO A 217 -6.09 4.30 19.93
N PRO A 218 -6.33 4.35 21.26
CA PRO A 218 -5.30 4.77 22.19
C PRO A 218 -4.08 3.89 21.96
N LYS A 219 -2.94 4.51 21.60
CA LYS A 219 -1.68 3.77 21.55
C LYS A 219 -1.52 3.14 22.94
N LYS A 220 -1.36 1.81 23.01
CA LYS A 220 -0.80 1.18 24.22
C LYS A 220 0.45 1.99 24.55
N LYS A 221 0.54 2.52 25.77
CA LYS A 221 1.69 3.34 26.16
C LYS A 221 2.93 2.47 25.92
N ASP A 222 3.76 2.82 24.94
CA ASP A 222 5.04 2.14 24.63
C ASP A 222 6.06 2.24 25.78
N LYS A 223 5.66 2.77 26.94
CA LYS A 223 6.44 2.82 28.15
C LYS A 223 5.60 2.19 29.25
N PRO A 224 5.92 0.95 29.67
CA PRO A 224 5.41 0.46 30.94
C PRO A 224 5.75 1.51 32.00
N THR A 225 4.75 1.88 32.77
CA THR A 225 4.94 2.69 33.96
C THR A 225 5.95 2.00 34.88
N ARG A 226 6.63 2.77 35.74
CA ARG A 226 7.68 2.21 36.63
C ARG A 226 7.19 0.98 37.42
N LYS A 227 5.90 0.96 37.77
CA LYS A 227 5.23 -0.15 38.46
C LYS A 227 5.14 -1.41 37.59
N GLU A 228 4.73 -1.30 36.33
CA GLU A 228 4.67 -2.43 35.39
C GLU A 228 6.07 -3.03 35.11
N ARG A 229 7.13 -2.21 35.10
CA ARG A 229 8.53 -2.70 35.00
C ARG A 229 9.00 -3.44 36.26
N GLU A 230 8.55 -3.00 37.42
CA GLU A 230 8.84 -3.66 38.70
C GLU A 230 8.09 -5.01 38.77
N GLU A 231 6.83 -5.04 38.33
CA GLU A 231 6.02 -6.27 38.23
C GLU A 231 6.57 -7.27 37.20
N GLU A 232 7.06 -6.83 36.03
CA GLU A 232 7.73 -7.71 35.06
C GLU A 232 9.04 -8.29 35.61
N MET A 233 9.82 -7.50 36.36
CA MET A 233 11.01 -8.00 37.06
C MET A 233 10.64 -9.03 38.13
N GLU A 234 9.57 -8.81 38.89
CA GLU A 234 9.09 -9.75 39.90
C GLU A 234 8.55 -11.04 39.26
N ALA A 235 7.77 -10.94 38.18
CA ALA A 235 7.27 -12.09 37.43
C ALA A 235 8.41 -12.93 36.82
N ALA A 236 9.45 -12.29 36.29
CA ALA A 236 10.62 -13.00 35.77
C ALA A 236 11.44 -13.68 36.88
N VAL A 237 11.53 -13.06 38.06
CA VAL A 237 12.15 -13.65 39.25
C VAL A 237 11.36 -14.87 39.72
N GLU A 238 10.03 -14.80 39.72
CA GLU A 238 9.17 -15.90 40.12
C GLU A 238 9.23 -17.08 39.14
N ALA A 239 9.24 -16.80 37.83
CA ALA A 239 9.48 -17.80 36.80
C ALA A 239 10.87 -18.46 36.92
N ALA A 240 11.90 -17.70 37.30
CA ALA A 240 13.24 -18.23 37.54
C ALA A 240 13.30 -19.13 38.79
N LYS A 241 12.55 -18.79 39.86
CA LYS A 241 12.42 -19.63 41.06
C LYS A 241 11.67 -20.94 40.79
N GLY A 242 10.68 -20.93 39.90
CA GLY A 242 9.89 -22.10 39.51
C GLY A 242 10.64 -23.14 38.66
N LYS A 243 11.86 -22.85 38.19
CA LYS A 243 12.61 -23.71 37.27
C LYS A 243 13.20 -24.93 38.00
N LYS A 244 12.64 -26.13 37.76
CA LYS A 244 13.12 -27.39 38.36
C LYS A 244 14.54 -27.73 37.89
N LEU A 245 15.46 -27.94 38.83
CA LEU A 245 16.85 -28.33 38.58
C LEU A 245 16.95 -29.87 38.45
N LYS A 246 17.60 -30.36 37.39
CA LYS A 246 17.87 -31.81 37.20
C LYS A 246 18.76 -32.36 38.32
N ASN A 247 18.46 -33.57 38.81
CA ASN A 247 19.28 -34.28 39.78
C ASN A 247 20.65 -34.65 39.17
N LYS A 248 21.74 -34.45 39.93
CA LYS A 248 23.12 -34.79 39.52
C LYS A 248 23.74 -35.81 40.47
N THR A 249 24.82 -36.45 40.02
CA THR A 249 25.59 -37.50 40.72
C THR A 249 26.03 -37.09 42.15
N LYS A 250 26.22 -38.10 43.01
CA LYS A 250 26.52 -37.98 44.45
C LYS A 250 27.71 -37.01 44.68
N GLY A 251 27.52 -36.01 45.55
CA GLY A 251 28.50 -34.95 45.84
C GLY A 251 28.29 -33.61 45.09
N ARG A 252 27.70 -33.63 43.89
CA ARG A 252 27.31 -32.40 43.14
C ARG A 252 25.92 -31.88 43.50
N ASN A 253 25.14 -32.67 44.24
CA ASN A 253 23.76 -32.39 44.60
C ASN A 253 23.56 -31.94 46.07
N LYS A 254 24.64 -31.59 46.79
CA LYS A 254 24.56 -31.05 48.16
C LYS A 254 23.68 -29.80 48.21
N ASP A 255 22.88 -29.65 49.27
CA ASP A 255 21.87 -28.57 49.40
C ASP A 255 22.46 -27.18 49.25
N GLY A 256 23.64 -26.92 49.85
CA GLY A 256 24.32 -25.63 49.69
C GLY A 256 24.70 -25.29 48.23
N LYS A 257 25.09 -26.30 47.42
CA LYS A 257 25.40 -26.09 45.99
C LYS A 257 24.14 -25.88 45.15
N ARG A 258 23.02 -26.51 45.53
CA ARG A 258 21.71 -26.29 44.91
C ARG A 258 21.18 -24.89 45.19
N ALA A 259 21.29 -24.41 46.43
CA ALA A 259 20.89 -23.06 46.82
C ALA A 259 21.70 -21.99 46.07
N LYS A 260 23.03 -22.12 46.03
CA LYS A 260 23.92 -21.21 45.28
C LYS A 260 23.57 -21.13 43.80
N LYS A 261 23.23 -22.27 43.19
CA LYS A 261 22.84 -22.34 41.77
C LYS A 261 21.45 -21.74 41.49
N LYS A 262 20.49 -21.87 42.41
CA LYS A 262 19.19 -21.17 42.31
C LYS A 262 19.37 -19.66 42.39
N GLN A 263 20.20 -19.18 43.32
CA GLN A 263 20.52 -17.75 43.45
C GLN A 263 21.20 -17.20 42.19
N GLU A 264 22.12 -17.95 41.59
CA GLU A 264 22.80 -17.58 40.34
C GLU A 264 21.84 -17.50 39.13
N ILE A 265 20.87 -18.41 39.03
CA ILE A 265 19.84 -18.39 37.98
C ILE A 265 18.95 -17.14 38.14
N VAL A 266 18.54 -16.82 39.37
CA VAL A 266 17.76 -15.61 39.67
C VAL A 266 18.57 -14.35 39.39
N ALA A 267 19.85 -14.32 39.76
CA ALA A 267 20.74 -13.18 39.50
C ALA A 267 20.96 -12.96 37.99
N ASN A 268 21.14 -14.02 37.21
CA ASN A 268 21.28 -13.92 35.76
C ASN A 268 19.99 -13.45 35.07
N ALA A 269 18.82 -13.90 35.52
CA ALA A 269 17.54 -13.41 35.01
C ALA A 269 17.35 -11.91 35.30
N LYS A 270 17.68 -11.46 36.52
CA LYS A 270 17.68 -10.02 36.87
C LYS A 270 18.67 -9.22 36.03
N LYS A 271 19.87 -9.74 35.81
CA LYS A 271 20.93 -9.06 35.04
C LYS A 271 20.52 -8.83 33.58
N GLN A 272 19.87 -9.80 32.95
CA GLN A 272 19.40 -9.67 31.55
C GLN A 272 18.38 -8.54 31.38
N ILE A 273 17.45 -8.41 32.33
CA ILE A 273 16.43 -7.36 32.31
C ILE A 273 17.05 -5.98 32.56
N ILE A 274 18.00 -5.89 33.49
CA ILE A 274 18.74 -4.65 33.76
C ILE A 274 19.55 -4.23 32.52
N GLU A 275 20.21 -5.16 31.85
CA GLU A 275 20.99 -4.88 30.64
C GLU A 275 20.10 -4.43 29.47
N GLN A 276 18.93 -5.03 29.29
CA GLN A 276 17.92 -4.58 28.33
C GLN A 276 17.43 -3.16 28.64
N ASN A 277 17.12 -2.86 29.91
CA ASN A 277 16.72 -1.52 30.35
C ASN A 277 17.83 -0.48 30.13
N MET A 278 19.09 -0.83 30.37
CA MET A 278 20.24 0.04 30.13
C MET A 278 20.43 0.32 28.63
N LYS A 279 20.33 -0.71 27.79
CA LYS A 279 20.39 -0.57 26.32
C LYS A 279 19.28 0.31 25.77
N GLU A 280 18.03 0.12 26.22
CA GLU A 280 16.91 0.98 25.84
C GLU A 280 17.14 2.44 26.27
N ASN A 281 17.61 2.66 27.50
CA ASN A 281 17.92 4.00 28.00
C ASN A 281 19.06 4.66 27.21
N GLU A 282 20.11 3.91 26.87
CA GLU A 282 21.18 4.39 26.02
C GLU A 282 20.68 4.75 24.62
N GLU A 283 19.84 3.93 24.00
CA GLU A 283 19.25 4.23 22.69
C GLU A 283 18.34 5.47 22.72
N LEU A 284 17.54 5.61 23.78
CA LEU A 284 16.73 6.80 24.00
C LEU A 284 17.60 8.05 24.20
N SER A 285 18.72 7.92 24.93
CA SER A 285 19.68 9.00 25.12
C SER A 285 20.35 9.40 23.80
N LYS A 286 20.70 8.42 22.94
CA LYS A 286 21.27 8.64 21.61
C LYS A 286 20.25 9.29 20.68
N LYS A 287 18.98 8.85 20.68
CA LYS A 287 17.88 9.48 19.92
C LYS A 287 17.60 10.91 20.40
N LYS A 288 17.61 11.17 21.71
CA LYS A 288 17.49 12.54 22.27
C LYS A 288 18.67 13.41 21.87
N ARG A 289 19.91 12.91 21.96
CA ARG A 289 21.11 13.64 21.52
C ARG A 289 21.07 13.97 20.03
N LYS A 290 20.61 13.04 19.19
CA LYS A 290 20.39 13.27 17.75
C LYS A 290 19.33 14.34 17.47
N ARG A 291 18.18 14.29 18.15
CA ARG A 291 17.16 15.34 18.07
C ARG A 291 17.67 16.72 18.50
N ILE A 292 18.42 16.77 19.61
CA ILE A 292 18.99 18.03 20.12
C ILE A 292 20.07 18.58 19.16
N SER A 293 20.84 17.72 18.49
CA SER A 293 21.79 18.18 17.46
C SER A 293 21.12 18.64 16.17
N GLU A 294 19.98 18.06 15.81
CA GLU A 294 19.17 18.46 14.65
C GLU A 294 18.38 19.76 14.94
N GLU A 295 17.75 19.87 16.10
CA GLU A 295 17.04 21.09 16.54
C GLU A 295 18.00 22.23 16.95
N GLY A 296 19.24 21.91 17.30
CA GLY A 296 20.27 22.89 17.67
C GLY A 296 20.73 23.80 16.50
N ALA A 297 20.49 23.37 15.26
CA ALA A 297 20.84 24.14 14.06
C ALA A 297 19.81 25.26 13.74
N ASP A 298 18.56 25.12 14.18
CA ASP A 298 17.43 26.00 13.84
C ASP A 298 16.83 26.75 15.06
N LEU A 299 17.61 26.94 16.14
CA LEU A 299 17.15 27.73 17.30
C LEU A 299 17.29 29.24 17.04
N PRO A 300 16.28 30.07 17.39
CA PRO A 300 16.39 31.52 17.32
C PRO A 300 17.52 32.03 18.23
N LYS A 301 18.16 33.15 17.83
CA LYS A 301 19.40 33.69 18.42
C LYS A 301 19.38 33.83 19.95
N SER A 302 18.21 34.06 20.54
CA SER A 302 17.98 34.17 21.98
C SER A 302 18.13 32.86 22.75
N LEU A 303 17.90 31.71 22.11
CA LEU A 303 17.94 30.38 22.73
C LEU A 303 19.26 29.63 22.48
N GLN A 304 20.09 30.10 21.55
CA GLN A 304 21.39 29.51 21.24
C GLN A 304 22.36 29.51 22.44
N ARG A 305 22.21 30.44 23.39
CA ARG A 305 23.02 30.47 24.63
C ARG A 305 22.81 29.26 25.56
N PHE A 306 21.74 28.50 25.36
CA PHE A 306 21.41 27.32 26.16
C PHE A 306 21.80 26.00 25.48
N ALA A 307 22.22 26.03 24.21
CA ALA A 307 22.74 24.86 23.52
C ALA A 307 24.15 24.57 24.05
N LYS A 308 24.32 23.45 24.78
CA LYS A 308 25.65 23.00 25.22
C LYS A 308 26.54 22.76 24.01
N LYS A 309 27.58 23.60 23.84
CA LYS A 309 28.68 23.32 22.91
C LYS A 309 29.30 21.97 23.27
N LYS A 310 29.48 21.11 22.26
CA LYS A 310 30.36 19.94 22.38
C LYS A 310 31.75 20.49 22.73
N ALA A 311 32.30 20.07 23.85
CA ALA A 311 33.73 20.17 24.09
C ALA A 311 34.40 19.13 23.18
N ASP A 312 35.39 19.58 22.41
CA ASP A 312 36.27 18.73 21.61
C ASP A 312 37.13 17.81 22.50
#